data_AF-A0A5B8U2V2-F1
#
_entry.id   AF-A0A5B8U2V2-F1
#
_cell.length_a   1.000
_cell.length_b   1.000
_cell.length_c   1.000
_cell.angle_alpha   90.00
_cell.angle_beta   90.00
_cell.angle_gamma   90.00
#
_symmetry.space_group_name_H-M   'P 1'
#
loop_
_entity.id
_entity.type
_entity.pdbx_description
1 polymer ?
#
loop_
_entity_poly.entity_id
_entity_poly.type
_entity_poly.pdbx_seq_one_letter_code
_entity_poly.pdbx_strand_id
1 'polypeptide(L)'
;MLAPLDEEAARAAIRALVAGDDGVEAIAIALLWAFRHPVHEQRLAELVAEEAPGVFVTLSSEAAPRQGEYERTVATVINAYVGPASSAYLDELADAMGERGLPRAPMIMQGNGGVMPVDVARRLPVTTIGSGPAGGLAGAAAIATASGHPNVIATDMGGTSFEVGLIVDGRPLLTGQEILDQYTFHMPRLDVRSIACGGGSIAAVDPHGGGLRVGPESAGSDPGPACYGRGAQPTVTDADIVLGLLDPDAFLGGRMTLDRGAAERAVAGLAEQLGLSVDEAAAGILRVNAFQAGTLIRQRTIEQGLDPRDFVVYAFGGAGPLHAFAFAEELGVGEVVVPLGNGASTLSAYGIAASDLVRTFEQECRIRTPLDPDALSAVLGDVSARARAALQDSGHDPDTAEYHGTALMRYAEQFVQELPIELPERIDAAACAEVMARFDEEYGRLFGAGARAVFQAAEVFTVRLTTRIPLGFTPSPAAGPAAPEAAPASRTRDVYWPAEGRRVATAIVAGAALPAGEAIHGPAVIELPHTAVAVARGQRVTRDALGSFVLTIADHDPGAHR
;
A
#
# COMPACT_ATOMS: atom_id res chain seq x y z
N MET A 1 41.11 4.60 5.45
CA MET A 1 41.00 4.36 3.99
C MET A 1 41.95 3.21 3.66
N LEU A 2 41.44 2.10 3.09
CA LEU A 2 42.24 0.87 2.84
C LEU A 2 42.92 0.88 1.45
N ALA A 3 42.33 1.57 0.47
CA ALA A 3 42.91 1.86 -0.84
C ALA A 3 42.38 3.23 -1.32
N PRO A 4 43.22 4.11 -1.91
CA PRO A 4 42.77 5.37 -2.50
C PRO A 4 41.97 5.13 -3.79
N LEU A 5 41.09 6.06 -4.16
CA LEU A 5 40.40 6.05 -5.45
C LEU A 5 41.40 6.33 -6.58
N ASP A 6 41.43 5.47 -7.59
CA ASP A 6 42.17 5.69 -8.84
C ASP A 6 41.28 6.48 -9.81
N GLU A 7 41.46 7.80 -9.87
CA GLU A 7 40.63 8.68 -10.69
C GLU A 7 40.84 8.46 -12.19
N GLU A 8 42.04 8.10 -12.64
CA GLU A 8 42.30 7.85 -14.07
C GLU A 8 41.59 6.58 -14.53
N ALA A 9 41.67 5.52 -13.73
CA ALA A 9 40.93 4.29 -13.98
C ALA A 9 39.41 4.52 -13.93
N ALA A 10 38.92 5.32 -12.97
CA ALA A 10 37.51 5.69 -12.87
C ALA A 10 37.03 6.43 -14.12
N ARG A 11 37.75 7.47 -14.56
CA ARG A 11 37.42 8.22 -15.79
C ARG A 11 37.42 7.31 -17.02
N ALA A 12 38.39 6.40 -17.13
CA ALA A 12 38.43 5.43 -18.22
C ALA A 12 37.21 4.50 -18.21
N ALA A 13 36.79 4.01 -17.04
CA ALA A 13 35.60 3.18 -16.89
C ALA A 13 34.31 3.96 -17.24
N ILE A 14 34.18 5.21 -16.78
CA ILE A 14 33.04 6.08 -17.10
C ILE A 14 32.94 6.30 -18.61
N ARG A 15 34.05 6.68 -19.27
CA ARG A 15 34.07 6.86 -20.73
C ARG A 15 33.73 5.57 -21.48
N ALA A 16 34.18 4.42 -20.98
CA ALA A 16 33.86 3.12 -21.60
C ALA A 16 32.37 2.78 -21.48
N LEU A 17 31.73 3.04 -20.33
CA LEU A 17 30.29 2.86 -20.14
C LEU A 17 29.49 3.77 -21.09
N VAL A 18 29.89 5.03 -21.20
CA VAL A 18 29.21 6.06 -22.03
C VAL A 18 29.37 5.79 -23.52
N ALA A 19 30.51 5.25 -23.94
CA ALA A 19 30.79 4.95 -25.35
C ALA A 19 30.22 3.59 -25.84
N GLY A 20 29.50 2.84 -25.00
CA GLY A 20 28.85 1.58 -25.39
C GLY A 20 27.78 1.76 -26.47
N ASP A 21 27.45 0.67 -27.18
CA ASP A 21 26.64 0.68 -28.43
C ASP A 21 25.23 1.29 -28.29
N ASP A 22 24.68 1.34 -27.07
CA ASP A 22 23.33 1.91 -26.80
C ASP A 22 23.36 3.27 -26.10
N GLY A 23 24.52 3.75 -25.63
CA GLY A 23 24.63 4.91 -24.72
C GLY A 23 23.98 4.67 -23.35
N VAL A 24 24.58 5.14 -22.26
CA VAL A 24 23.97 5.04 -20.93
C VAL A 24 23.24 6.33 -20.57
N GLU A 25 21.96 6.22 -20.21
CA GLU A 25 21.15 7.35 -19.71
C GLU A 25 21.34 7.56 -18.20
N ALA A 26 21.79 6.52 -17.48
CA ALA A 26 22.01 6.55 -16.05
C ALA A 26 23.20 5.67 -15.60
N ILE A 27 23.85 6.07 -14.50
CA ILE A 27 24.93 5.33 -13.84
C ILE A 27 24.60 5.14 -12.35
N ALA A 28 24.61 3.89 -11.91
CA ALA A 28 24.54 3.50 -10.50
C ALA A 28 25.95 3.30 -9.92
N ILE A 29 26.25 3.96 -8.80
CA ILE A 29 27.54 3.84 -8.11
C ILE A 29 27.30 3.16 -6.75
N ALA A 30 27.83 1.95 -6.59
CA ALA A 30 27.70 1.16 -5.36
C ALA A 30 29.05 0.58 -4.92
N LEU A 31 29.76 1.29 -4.03
CA LEU A 31 31.02 0.84 -3.47
C LEU A 31 30.80 0.10 -2.13
N LEU A 32 31.68 -0.85 -1.82
CA LEU A 32 31.70 -1.50 -0.52
C LEU A 32 31.93 -0.47 0.59
N TRP A 33 31.14 -0.55 1.67
CA TRP A 33 31.21 0.34 2.84
C TRP A 33 30.91 1.82 2.58
N ALA A 34 30.36 2.18 1.42
CA ALA A 34 30.00 3.57 1.11
C ALA A 34 28.98 4.16 2.09
N PHE A 35 28.09 3.33 2.65
CA PHE A 35 27.15 3.73 3.69
C PHE A 35 27.82 4.28 4.97
N ARG A 36 29.09 3.95 5.21
CA ARG A 36 29.89 4.47 6.33
C ARG A 36 30.87 5.57 5.89
N HIS A 37 31.41 5.47 4.68
CA HIS A 37 32.38 6.43 4.13
C HIS A 37 32.04 6.73 2.66
N PRO A 38 31.15 7.71 2.39
CA PRO A 38 30.61 7.96 1.05
C PRO A 38 31.56 8.72 0.10
N VAL A 39 32.70 9.19 0.62
CA VAL A 39 33.61 10.13 -0.08
C VAL A 39 34.02 9.65 -1.48
N HIS A 40 34.27 8.35 -1.67
CA HIS A 40 34.62 7.83 -3.00
C HIS A 40 33.42 7.77 -3.95
N GLU A 41 32.21 7.48 -3.47
CA GLU A 41 31.01 7.54 -4.33
C GLU A 41 30.72 8.98 -4.75
N GLN A 42 30.84 9.93 -3.82
CA GLN A 42 30.67 11.36 -4.08
C GLN A 42 31.68 11.85 -5.12
N ARG A 43 32.96 11.48 -4.97
CA ARG A 43 33.99 11.82 -5.95
C ARG A 43 33.73 11.18 -7.32
N LEU A 44 33.28 9.93 -7.37
CA LEU A 44 32.88 9.29 -8.63
C LEU A 44 31.71 10.01 -9.30
N ALA A 45 30.74 10.52 -8.52
CA ALA A 45 29.63 11.31 -9.04
C ALA A 45 30.12 12.59 -9.75
N GLU A 46 31.07 13.30 -9.13
CA GLU A 46 31.72 14.48 -9.73
C GLU A 46 32.42 14.12 -11.04
N LEU A 47 33.17 13.01 -11.06
CA LEU A 47 33.84 12.54 -12.27
C LEU A 47 32.85 12.18 -13.38
N VAL A 48 31.69 11.59 -13.06
CA VAL A 48 30.64 11.34 -14.06
C VAL A 48 30.09 12.65 -14.60
N ALA A 49 29.83 13.64 -13.74
CA ALA A 49 29.35 14.95 -14.17
C ALA A 49 30.35 15.67 -15.09
N GLU A 50 31.66 15.46 -14.90
CA GLU A 50 32.72 16.00 -15.75
C GLU A 50 32.83 15.27 -17.11
N GLU A 51 32.77 13.93 -17.11
CA GLU A 51 33.03 13.11 -18.31
C GLU A 51 31.76 12.89 -19.17
N ALA A 52 30.58 12.89 -18.56
CA ALA A 52 29.30 12.62 -19.21
C ALA A 52 28.18 13.51 -18.65
N PRO A 53 28.19 14.82 -18.96
CA PRO A 53 27.16 15.74 -18.52
C PRO A 53 25.77 15.30 -18.98
N GLY A 54 24.79 15.29 -18.07
CA GLY A 54 23.40 14.92 -18.35
C GLY A 54 23.05 13.46 -18.07
N VAL A 55 24.04 12.59 -17.78
CA VAL A 55 23.76 11.23 -17.31
C VAL A 55 23.21 11.28 -15.88
N PHE A 56 22.12 10.55 -15.63
CA PHE A 56 21.52 10.46 -14.31
C PHE A 56 22.40 9.62 -13.37
N VAL A 57 22.78 10.13 -12.20
CA VAL A 57 23.68 9.43 -11.27
C VAL A 57 22.96 9.10 -9.98
N THR A 58 23.07 7.85 -9.53
CA THR A 58 22.61 7.43 -8.20
C THR A 58 23.77 6.91 -7.37
N LEU A 59 23.90 7.40 -6.13
CA LEU A 59 24.86 6.90 -5.15
C LEU A 59 24.19 5.96 -4.16
N SER A 60 24.83 4.82 -3.91
CA SER A 60 24.28 3.82 -2.99
C SER A 60 24.24 4.31 -1.53
N SER A 61 25.17 5.18 -1.17
CA SER A 61 25.22 5.89 0.11
C SER A 61 24.13 6.95 0.29
N GLU A 62 23.37 7.30 -0.77
CA GLU A 62 22.21 8.18 -0.69
C GLU A 62 20.89 7.40 -0.80
N ALA A 63 20.82 6.47 -1.76
CA ALA A 63 19.58 5.72 -2.04
C ALA A 63 19.21 4.71 -0.95
N ALA A 64 20.19 4.00 -0.40
CA ALA A 64 19.97 2.99 0.64
C ALA A 64 21.23 2.85 1.53
N PRO A 65 21.49 3.80 2.47
CA PRO A 65 22.70 3.86 3.30
C PRO A 65 22.73 2.80 4.42
N ARG A 66 22.55 1.52 4.04
CA ARG A 66 22.53 0.36 4.94
C ARG A 66 23.62 -0.65 4.62
N GLN A 67 23.96 -1.47 5.61
CA GLN A 67 24.80 -2.64 5.42
C GLN A 67 24.08 -3.69 4.53
N GLY A 68 24.86 -4.46 3.76
CA GLY A 68 24.38 -5.41 2.76
C GLY A 68 24.69 -4.89 1.36
N GLU A 69 25.62 -5.50 0.62
CA GLU A 69 26.00 -5.01 -0.71
C GLU A 69 24.94 -5.28 -1.76
N TYR A 70 24.26 -6.42 -1.68
CA TYR A 70 23.26 -6.81 -2.67
C TYR A 70 22.04 -5.87 -2.63
N GLU A 71 21.34 -5.78 -1.50
CA GLU A 71 20.11 -5.00 -1.35
C GLU A 71 20.35 -3.50 -1.62
N ARG A 72 21.50 -2.99 -1.17
CA ARG A 72 21.91 -1.59 -1.44
C ARG A 72 22.20 -1.36 -2.91
N THR A 73 22.91 -2.28 -3.58
CA THR A 73 23.19 -2.17 -5.02
C THR A 73 21.90 -2.26 -5.82
N VAL A 74 20.99 -3.18 -5.47
CA VAL A 74 19.68 -3.33 -6.11
C VAL A 74 18.87 -2.04 -6.02
N ALA A 75 18.75 -1.43 -4.83
CA ALA A 75 18.07 -0.14 -4.68
C ALA A 75 18.67 0.95 -5.58
N THR A 76 20.00 1.00 -5.65
CA THR A 76 20.76 1.98 -6.45
C THR A 76 20.50 1.78 -7.94
N VAL A 77 20.50 0.53 -8.40
CA VAL A 77 20.23 0.17 -9.80
C VAL A 77 18.78 0.45 -10.17
N ILE A 78 17.82 0.08 -9.33
CA ILE A 78 16.39 0.38 -9.56
C ILE A 78 16.18 1.88 -9.67
N ASN A 79 16.75 2.68 -8.75
CA ASN A 79 16.65 4.13 -8.80
C ASN A 79 17.26 4.72 -10.07
N ALA A 80 18.46 4.26 -10.47
CA ALA A 80 19.10 4.72 -11.70
C ALA A 80 18.30 4.31 -12.95
N TYR A 81 17.70 3.12 -12.95
CA TYR A 81 16.90 2.61 -14.06
C TYR A 81 15.62 3.43 -14.29
N VAL A 82 14.88 3.77 -13.22
CA VAL A 82 13.65 4.56 -13.33
C VAL A 82 13.90 6.08 -13.32
N GLY A 83 15.11 6.50 -12.93
CA GLY A 83 15.53 7.89 -12.74
C GLY A 83 15.19 8.81 -13.91
N PRO A 84 15.73 8.57 -15.12
CA PRO A 84 15.51 9.42 -16.28
C PRO A 84 14.03 9.60 -16.62
N ALA A 85 13.28 8.49 -16.75
CA ALA A 85 11.86 8.53 -17.10
C ALA A 85 11.01 9.22 -16.03
N SER A 86 11.29 8.96 -14.74
CA SER A 86 10.57 9.57 -13.62
C SER A 86 10.86 11.07 -13.52
N SER A 87 12.11 11.49 -13.69
CA SER A 87 12.47 12.90 -13.66
C SER A 87 11.79 13.66 -14.78
N ALA A 88 11.83 13.16 -16.01
CA ALA A 88 11.19 13.78 -17.17
C ALA A 88 9.67 13.97 -16.94
N TYR A 89 8.98 12.94 -16.45
CA TYR A 89 7.56 13.04 -16.12
C TYR A 89 7.28 14.10 -15.03
N LEU A 90 8.11 14.16 -13.99
CA LEU A 90 7.95 15.13 -12.90
C LEU A 90 8.33 16.57 -13.33
N ASP A 91 9.19 16.73 -14.33
CA ASP A 91 9.46 18.01 -14.99
C ASP A 91 8.24 18.47 -15.78
N GLU A 92 7.72 17.63 -16.67
CA GLU A 92 6.52 17.93 -17.45
C GLU A 92 5.32 18.27 -16.56
N LEU A 93 5.12 17.54 -15.46
CA LEU A 93 4.05 17.81 -14.51
C LEU A 93 4.22 19.18 -13.84
N ALA A 94 5.43 19.51 -13.38
CA ALA A 94 5.69 20.78 -12.70
C ALA A 94 5.51 21.98 -13.66
N ASP A 95 5.99 21.85 -14.90
CA ASP A 95 5.83 22.87 -15.94
C ASP A 95 4.36 23.06 -16.30
N ALA A 96 3.63 21.96 -16.53
CA ALA A 96 2.21 21.97 -16.85
C ALA A 96 1.34 22.55 -15.72
N MET A 97 1.78 22.46 -14.47
CA MET A 97 1.16 23.14 -13.32
C MET A 97 1.45 24.64 -13.32
N GLY A 98 2.72 25.02 -13.57
CA GLY A 98 3.15 26.41 -13.65
C GLY A 98 2.43 27.18 -14.76
N GLU A 99 2.31 26.60 -15.96
CA GLU A 99 1.58 27.16 -17.10
C GLU A 99 0.08 27.39 -16.79
N ARG A 100 -0.50 26.55 -15.92
CA ARG A 100 -1.89 26.67 -15.46
C ARG A 100 -2.08 27.61 -14.27
N GLY A 101 -1.02 28.31 -13.84
CA GLY A 101 -1.08 29.27 -12.74
C GLY A 101 -1.08 28.62 -11.35
N LEU A 102 -0.54 27.41 -11.20
CA LEU A 102 -0.28 26.75 -9.93
C LEU A 102 1.21 26.89 -9.59
N PRO A 103 1.63 27.97 -8.89
CA PRO A 103 3.05 28.34 -8.77
C PRO A 103 3.82 27.49 -7.74
N ARG A 104 3.15 26.62 -6.99
CA ARG A 104 3.79 25.74 -6.00
C ARG A 104 4.13 24.41 -6.65
N ALA A 105 5.36 23.97 -6.45
CA ALA A 105 5.80 22.64 -6.88
C ALA A 105 4.92 21.55 -6.24
N PRO A 106 4.60 20.46 -6.96
CA PRO A 106 3.84 19.36 -6.41
C PRO A 106 4.61 18.63 -5.32
N MET A 107 3.86 18.05 -4.39
CA MET A 107 4.35 17.07 -3.43
C MET A 107 4.05 15.67 -3.97
N ILE A 108 5.02 14.77 -3.88
CA ILE A 108 4.95 13.41 -4.44
C ILE A 108 4.82 12.40 -3.31
N MET A 109 3.85 11.50 -3.45
CA MET A 109 3.62 10.44 -2.49
C MET A 109 4.77 9.42 -2.49
N GLN A 110 5.20 9.02 -1.29
CA GLN A 110 6.19 7.96 -1.08
C GLN A 110 5.51 6.65 -0.65
N GLY A 111 6.23 5.54 -0.79
CA GLY A 111 5.82 4.26 -0.21
C GLY A 111 5.72 4.27 1.32
N ASN A 112 6.30 5.26 2.02
CA ASN A 112 6.30 5.37 3.49
C ASN A 112 5.04 6.01 4.10
N GLY A 113 4.06 6.39 3.29
CA GLY A 113 2.80 6.99 3.78
C GLY A 113 2.79 8.52 3.86
N GLY A 114 3.93 9.18 3.64
CA GLY A 114 4.02 10.63 3.56
C GLY A 114 4.41 11.14 2.19
N VAL A 115 4.33 12.44 2.00
CA VAL A 115 4.72 13.11 0.77
C VAL A 115 6.11 13.74 0.88
N MET A 116 6.77 13.96 -0.25
CA MET A 116 8.06 14.66 -0.35
C MET A 116 8.03 15.71 -1.47
N PRO A 117 8.90 16.72 -1.40
CA PRO A 117 9.09 17.67 -2.50
C PRO A 117 9.51 16.99 -3.81
N VAL A 118 9.06 17.54 -4.95
CA VAL A 118 9.33 16.98 -6.29
C VAL A 118 10.83 16.91 -6.62
N ASP A 119 11.66 17.82 -6.13
CA ASP A 119 13.12 17.81 -6.34
C ASP A 119 13.78 16.60 -5.68
N VAL A 120 13.27 16.17 -4.53
CA VAL A 120 13.72 14.94 -3.87
C VAL A 120 13.24 13.73 -4.67
N ALA A 121 11.98 13.74 -5.13
CA ALA A 121 11.41 12.66 -5.93
C ALA A 121 12.13 12.42 -7.26
N ARG A 122 12.68 13.48 -7.88
CA ARG A 122 13.51 13.38 -9.09
C ARG A 122 14.82 12.66 -8.85
N ARG A 123 15.45 12.89 -7.69
CA ARG A 123 16.72 12.25 -7.33
C ARG A 123 16.53 10.81 -6.83
N LEU A 124 15.47 10.56 -6.08
CA LEU A 124 15.19 9.28 -5.42
C LEU A 124 13.81 8.69 -5.78
N PRO A 125 13.48 8.52 -7.08
CA PRO A 125 12.19 7.94 -7.48
C PRO A 125 11.97 6.51 -7.00
N VAL A 126 13.01 5.77 -6.58
CA VAL A 126 12.82 4.47 -5.93
C VAL A 126 11.88 4.55 -4.71
N THR A 127 11.81 5.70 -4.03
CA THR A 127 10.92 5.93 -2.88
C THR A 127 9.45 6.07 -3.24
N THR A 128 9.11 6.26 -4.53
CA THR A 128 7.72 6.38 -5.00
C THR A 128 7.13 5.03 -5.41
N ILE A 129 7.91 3.94 -5.38
CA ILE A 129 7.43 2.59 -5.65
C ILE A 129 6.42 2.21 -4.57
N GLY A 130 5.21 1.83 -4.99
CA GLY A 130 4.10 1.52 -4.08
C GLY A 130 3.41 2.75 -3.46
N SER A 131 3.61 3.94 -4.02
CA SER A 131 3.03 5.20 -3.50
C SER A 131 1.49 5.24 -3.55
N GLY A 132 0.85 4.69 -4.58
CA GLY A 132 -0.61 4.58 -4.68
C GLY A 132 -1.23 3.77 -3.53
N PRO A 133 -0.83 2.50 -3.36
CA PRO A 133 -1.24 1.65 -2.24
C PRO A 133 -0.97 2.28 -0.87
N ALA A 134 0.21 2.89 -0.70
CA ALA A 134 0.57 3.61 0.51
C ALA A 134 -0.39 4.78 0.79
N GLY A 135 -0.85 5.48 -0.27
CA GLY A 135 -1.86 6.52 -0.18
C GLY A 135 -3.19 5.98 0.31
N GLY A 136 -3.61 4.81 -0.19
CA GLY A 136 -4.83 4.14 0.25
C GLY A 136 -4.79 3.80 1.74
N LEU A 137 -3.68 3.21 2.20
CA LEU A 137 -3.48 2.87 3.62
C LEU A 137 -3.37 4.13 4.51
N ALA A 138 -2.71 5.19 4.06
CA ALA A 138 -2.68 6.47 4.77
C ALA A 138 -4.08 7.09 4.90
N GLY A 139 -4.87 7.03 3.83
CA GLY A 139 -6.27 7.46 3.83
C GLY A 139 -7.13 6.62 4.77
N ALA A 140 -6.96 5.30 4.76
CA ALA A 140 -7.64 4.40 5.70
C ALA A 140 -7.27 4.73 7.15
N ALA A 141 -6.00 5.02 7.45
CA ALA A 141 -5.55 5.41 8.79
C ALA A 141 -6.15 6.73 9.27
N ALA A 142 -6.28 7.73 8.38
CA ALA A 142 -6.93 8.99 8.70
C ALA A 142 -8.42 8.78 9.04
N ILE A 143 -9.14 7.96 8.27
CA ILE A 143 -10.55 7.65 8.53
C ILE A 143 -10.70 6.77 9.78
N ALA A 144 -9.81 5.81 10.01
CA ALA A 144 -9.79 4.97 11.20
C ALA A 144 -9.61 5.80 12.47
N THR A 145 -8.69 6.76 12.45
CA THR A 145 -8.49 7.71 13.55
C THR A 145 -9.75 8.52 13.82
N ALA A 146 -10.39 9.07 12.78
CA ALA A 146 -11.62 9.84 12.91
C ALA A 146 -12.81 8.99 13.41
N SER A 147 -12.80 7.69 13.12
CA SER A 147 -13.86 6.74 13.51
C SER A 147 -13.58 6.04 14.84
N GLY A 148 -12.38 6.22 15.42
CA GLY A 148 -11.98 5.54 16.66
C GLY A 148 -11.70 4.04 16.49
N HIS A 149 -11.30 3.60 15.29
CA HIS A 149 -10.94 2.21 15.01
C HIS A 149 -9.42 2.02 15.14
N PRO A 150 -8.91 1.40 16.22
CA PRO A 150 -7.47 1.23 16.41
C PRO A 150 -6.89 0.13 15.50
N ASN A 151 -7.68 -0.89 15.18
CA ASN A 151 -7.24 -2.09 14.46
C ASN A 151 -8.05 -2.22 13.17
N VAL A 152 -7.39 -2.00 12.03
CA VAL A 152 -8.02 -2.00 10.71
C VAL A 152 -7.23 -2.85 9.71
N ILE A 153 -7.95 -3.70 8.97
CA ILE A 153 -7.47 -4.37 7.77
C ILE A 153 -7.90 -3.51 6.58
N ALA A 154 -6.97 -2.76 6.01
CA ALA A 154 -7.22 -1.89 4.86
C ALA A 154 -7.11 -2.71 3.57
N THR A 155 -8.18 -2.74 2.77
CA THR A 155 -8.27 -3.53 1.53
C THR A 155 -8.62 -2.65 0.34
N ASP A 156 -7.77 -2.64 -0.69
CA ASP A 156 -8.02 -1.97 -1.97
C ASP A 156 -8.25 -3.03 -3.05
N MET A 157 -9.45 -3.06 -3.64
CA MET A 157 -9.69 -3.88 -4.82
C MET A 157 -9.99 -2.99 -6.03
N GLY A 158 -9.04 -2.99 -6.97
CA GLY A 158 -9.14 -2.31 -8.26
C GLY A 158 -9.57 -3.24 -9.39
N GLY A 159 -9.25 -2.82 -10.62
CA GLY A 159 -9.45 -3.65 -11.81
C GLY A 159 -8.40 -4.74 -11.99
N THR A 160 -7.25 -4.69 -11.32
CA THR A 160 -6.12 -5.59 -11.57
C THR A 160 -5.61 -6.29 -10.32
N SER A 161 -5.55 -5.57 -9.21
CA SER A 161 -4.95 -6.01 -7.96
C SER A 161 -5.94 -5.97 -6.81
N PHE A 162 -5.59 -6.75 -5.78
CA PHE A 162 -6.11 -6.63 -4.42
C PHE A 162 -4.95 -6.34 -3.49
N GLU A 163 -5.07 -5.30 -2.68
CA GLU A 163 -4.02 -4.86 -1.77
C GLU A 163 -4.49 -4.92 -0.33
N VAL A 164 -3.59 -5.31 0.58
CA VAL A 164 -3.86 -5.44 2.01
C VAL A 164 -2.78 -4.74 2.80
N GLY A 165 -3.20 -3.81 3.66
CA GLY A 165 -2.39 -3.18 4.69
C GLY A 165 -3.01 -3.33 6.07
N LEU A 166 -2.21 -3.27 7.12
CA LEU A 166 -2.68 -3.36 8.50
C LEU A 166 -2.40 -2.07 9.26
N ILE A 167 -3.39 -1.66 10.06
CA ILE A 167 -3.26 -0.61 11.08
C ILE A 167 -3.49 -1.30 12.42
N VAL A 168 -2.52 -1.19 13.33
CA VAL A 168 -2.54 -1.81 14.65
C VAL A 168 -2.33 -0.72 15.68
N ASP A 169 -3.20 -0.66 16.69
CA ASP A 169 -3.17 0.37 17.74
C ASP A 169 -3.10 1.81 17.18
N GLY A 170 -3.82 2.05 16.08
CA GLY A 170 -3.90 3.33 15.40
C GLY A 170 -2.70 3.67 14.51
N ARG A 171 -1.73 2.75 14.34
CA ARG A 171 -0.52 2.97 13.55
C ARG A 171 -0.44 2.00 12.36
N PRO A 172 -0.27 2.50 11.12
CA PRO A 172 0.03 1.64 9.98
C PRO A 172 1.34 0.86 10.18
N LEU A 173 1.36 -0.41 9.80
CA LEU A 173 2.60 -1.21 9.87
C LEU A 173 3.61 -0.76 8.82
N LEU A 174 4.89 -0.77 9.20
CA LEU A 174 6.02 -0.43 8.36
C LEU A 174 6.90 -1.67 8.14
N THR A 175 7.47 -1.78 6.95
CA THR A 175 8.54 -2.74 6.62
C THR A 175 9.80 -1.99 6.15
N GLY A 176 10.97 -2.54 6.48
CA GLY A 176 12.26 -2.04 6.03
C GLY A 176 12.80 -2.73 4.77
N GLN A 177 12.09 -3.73 4.26
CA GLN A 177 12.51 -4.54 3.11
C GLN A 177 11.35 -4.70 2.12
N GLU A 178 11.69 -4.60 0.84
CA GLU A 178 10.79 -4.90 -0.28
C GLU A 178 11.38 -5.98 -1.18
N ILE A 179 10.51 -6.78 -1.77
CA ILE A 179 10.83 -7.68 -2.87
C ILE A 179 10.04 -7.21 -4.08
N LEU A 180 10.74 -6.70 -5.09
CA LEU A 180 10.15 -6.36 -6.39
C LEU A 180 10.58 -7.41 -7.40
N ASP A 181 9.62 -8.23 -7.85
CA ASP A 181 9.90 -9.44 -8.63
C ASP A 181 10.89 -10.36 -7.90
N GLN A 182 12.12 -10.50 -8.39
CA GLN A 182 13.19 -11.27 -7.75
C GLN A 182 14.21 -10.41 -6.99
N TYR A 183 14.03 -9.08 -6.97
CA TYR A 183 15.00 -8.13 -6.46
C TYR A 183 14.63 -7.66 -5.06
N THR A 184 15.46 -7.98 -4.08
CA THR A 184 15.28 -7.55 -2.69
C THR A 184 16.07 -6.26 -2.44
N PHE A 185 15.43 -5.27 -1.81
CA PHE A 185 16.09 -4.02 -1.42
C PHE A 185 15.57 -3.46 -0.10
N HIS A 186 16.38 -2.64 0.56
CA HIS A 186 16.01 -1.98 1.81
C HIS A 186 15.44 -0.60 1.56
N MET A 187 14.20 -0.40 2.00
CA MET A 187 13.53 0.89 1.93
C MET A 187 12.40 0.94 2.97
N PRO A 188 12.41 1.93 3.89
CA PRO A 188 11.29 2.12 4.81
C PRO A 188 10.01 2.44 4.04
N ARG A 189 8.98 1.62 4.20
CA ARG A 189 7.69 1.79 3.53
C ARG A 189 6.55 1.22 4.36
N LEU A 190 5.33 1.64 4.04
CA LEU A 190 4.12 1.01 4.55
C LEU A 190 4.04 -0.43 4.05
N ASP A 191 3.64 -1.32 4.96
CA ASP A 191 3.64 -2.75 4.72
C ASP A 191 2.35 -3.21 4.02
N VAL A 192 2.26 -2.86 2.73
CA VAL A 192 1.14 -3.22 1.86
C VAL A 192 1.55 -4.36 0.94
N ARG A 193 0.74 -5.41 0.89
CA ARG A 193 0.93 -6.55 -0.03
C ARG A 193 -0.14 -6.54 -1.09
N SER A 194 0.23 -6.95 -2.29
CA SER A 194 -0.64 -7.00 -3.45
C SER A 194 -0.66 -8.40 -4.04
N ILE A 195 -1.84 -8.86 -4.45
CA ILE A 195 -2.03 -10.05 -5.27
C ILE A 195 -2.87 -9.70 -6.51
N ALA A 196 -2.78 -10.53 -7.55
CA ALA A 196 -3.59 -10.40 -8.75
C ALA A 196 -5.03 -10.92 -8.52
N CYS A 197 -5.85 -10.07 -7.89
CA CYS A 197 -7.21 -10.40 -7.45
C CYS A 197 -8.11 -9.16 -7.62
N GLY A 198 -8.22 -8.63 -8.85
CA GLY A 198 -9.05 -7.47 -9.18
C GLY A 198 -10.27 -7.82 -10.04
N GLY A 199 -11.08 -6.81 -10.35
CA GLY A 199 -12.26 -6.99 -11.23
C GLY A 199 -11.92 -7.56 -12.61
N GLY A 200 -10.75 -7.25 -13.15
CA GLY A 200 -10.25 -7.75 -14.42
C GLY A 200 -9.44 -9.04 -14.33
N SER A 201 -9.33 -9.68 -13.15
CA SER A 201 -8.66 -10.98 -13.05
C SER A 201 -9.37 -12.01 -13.92
N ILE A 202 -8.61 -12.70 -14.78
CA ILE A 202 -9.13 -13.62 -15.80
C ILE A 202 -9.46 -14.96 -15.15
N ALA A 203 -10.65 -15.48 -15.44
CA ALA A 203 -11.08 -16.80 -15.06
C ALA A 203 -10.78 -17.83 -16.17
N ALA A 204 -10.20 -18.96 -15.81
CA ALA A 204 -9.86 -20.03 -16.74
C ALA A 204 -9.95 -21.40 -16.07
N VAL A 205 -10.01 -22.46 -16.89
CA VAL A 205 -9.82 -23.83 -16.40
C VAL A 205 -8.32 -24.09 -16.28
N ASP A 206 -7.88 -24.58 -15.13
CA ASP A 206 -6.49 -24.97 -14.94
C ASP A 206 -6.15 -26.16 -15.85
N PRO A 207 -5.12 -26.05 -16.72
CA PRO A 207 -4.83 -27.08 -17.71
C PRO A 207 -4.34 -28.40 -17.11
N HIS A 208 -3.91 -28.41 -15.84
CA HIS A 208 -3.38 -29.60 -15.18
C HIS A 208 -4.40 -30.22 -14.21
N GLY A 209 -5.11 -29.39 -13.44
CA GLY A 209 -6.05 -29.82 -12.42
C GLY A 209 -7.51 -29.84 -12.86
N GLY A 210 -7.86 -29.24 -14.01
CA GLY A 210 -9.23 -29.17 -14.53
C GLY A 210 -10.21 -28.34 -13.69
N GLY A 211 -9.73 -27.69 -12.62
CA GLY A 211 -10.53 -26.83 -11.74
C GLY A 211 -10.57 -25.38 -12.23
N LEU A 212 -11.49 -24.59 -11.66
CA LEU A 212 -11.57 -23.16 -11.90
C LEU A 212 -10.39 -22.42 -11.25
N ARG A 213 -9.71 -21.57 -12.02
CA ARG A 213 -8.67 -20.64 -11.56
C ARG A 213 -9.07 -19.22 -11.92
N VAL A 214 -8.75 -18.26 -11.04
CA VAL A 214 -8.93 -16.82 -11.28
C VAL A 214 -7.59 -16.13 -11.05
N GLY A 215 -7.11 -15.38 -12.03
CA GLY A 215 -5.75 -14.84 -12.06
C GLY A 215 -4.66 -15.91 -12.27
N PRO A 216 -3.37 -15.52 -12.19
CA PRO A 216 -2.88 -14.17 -11.93
C PRO A 216 -2.98 -13.22 -13.12
N GLU A 217 -3.32 -13.72 -14.31
CA GLU A 217 -3.49 -12.87 -15.49
C GLU A 217 -4.67 -11.91 -15.31
N SER A 218 -4.51 -10.68 -15.77
CA SER A 218 -5.56 -9.65 -15.75
C SER A 218 -5.82 -9.11 -17.15
N ALA A 219 -7.08 -8.84 -17.46
CA ALA A 219 -7.49 -8.17 -18.69
C ALA A 219 -7.19 -6.66 -18.68
N GLY A 220 -6.76 -6.11 -17.53
CA GLY A 220 -6.46 -4.68 -17.37
C GLY A 220 -7.67 -3.80 -17.66
N SER A 221 -7.42 -2.58 -18.15
CA SER A 221 -8.44 -1.68 -18.68
C SER A 221 -8.54 -1.71 -20.21
N ASP A 222 -7.52 -2.24 -20.89
CA ASP A 222 -7.45 -2.39 -22.34
C ASP A 222 -6.73 -3.73 -22.68
N PRO A 223 -7.42 -4.73 -23.28
CA PRO A 223 -8.79 -4.66 -23.78
C PRO A 223 -9.87 -4.66 -22.68
N GLY A 224 -9.51 -5.00 -21.44
CA GLY A 224 -10.42 -5.04 -20.29
C GLY A 224 -11.36 -6.26 -20.27
N PRO A 225 -12.25 -6.33 -19.25
CA PRO A 225 -13.34 -7.32 -19.17
C PRO A 225 -14.12 -7.49 -20.48
N ALA A 226 -14.70 -8.66 -20.71
CA ALA A 226 -15.52 -8.89 -21.91
C ALA A 226 -16.71 -7.91 -21.99
N CYS A 227 -17.28 -7.55 -20.84
CA CYS A 227 -18.35 -6.56 -20.71
C CYS A 227 -17.94 -5.14 -21.15
N TYR A 228 -16.65 -4.86 -21.36
CA TYR A 228 -16.21 -3.58 -21.95
C TYR A 228 -16.36 -3.56 -23.49
N GLY A 229 -16.74 -4.69 -24.09
CA GLY A 229 -16.95 -4.84 -25.54
C GLY A 229 -15.67 -4.97 -26.36
N ARG A 230 -14.51 -4.99 -25.70
CA ARG A 230 -13.17 -5.08 -26.31
C ARG A 230 -12.44 -6.36 -25.91
N GLY A 231 -12.64 -6.83 -24.67
CA GLY A 231 -12.14 -8.10 -24.19
C GLY A 231 -12.98 -9.29 -24.66
N ALA A 232 -12.44 -10.50 -24.44
CA ALA A 232 -13.13 -11.76 -24.77
C ALA A 232 -13.06 -12.81 -23.66
N GLN A 233 -12.11 -12.69 -22.73
CA GLN A 233 -11.94 -13.66 -21.65
C GLN A 233 -12.87 -13.32 -20.48
N PRO A 234 -13.43 -14.32 -19.79
CA PRO A 234 -14.27 -14.08 -18.63
C PRO A 234 -13.44 -13.54 -17.48
N THR A 235 -13.94 -12.51 -16.82
CA THR A 235 -13.29 -11.87 -15.66
C THR A 235 -14.22 -11.82 -14.45
N VAL A 236 -13.70 -11.33 -13.32
CA VAL A 236 -14.50 -11.10 -12.10
C VAL A 236 -15.64 -10.09 -12.36
N THR A 237 -15.38 -8.99 -13.07
CA THR A 237 -16.40 -8.01 -13.45
C THR A 237 -17.46 -8.61 -14.38
N ASP A 238 -17.08 -9.53 -15.28
CA ASP A 238 -18.05 -10.24 -16.12
C ASP A 238 -18.99 -11.12 -15.27
N ALA A 239 -18.43 -11.79 -14.25
CA ALA A 239 -19.22 -12.55 -13.28
C ALA A 239 -20.19 -11.64 -12.49
N ASP A 240 -19.76 -10.45 -12.08
CA ASP A 240 -20.64 -9.49 -11.39
C ASP A 240 -21.83 -9.07 -12.24
N ILE A 241 -21.63 -8.88 -13.55
CA ILE A 241 -22.68 -8.56 -14.50
C ILE A 241 -23.64 -9.74 -14.68
N VAL A 242 -23.12 -10.95 -14.85
CA VAL A 242 -23.91 -12.18 -14.99
C VAL A 242 -24.77 -12.43 -13.76
N LEU A 243 -24.20 -12.32 -12.57
CA LEU A 243 -24.90 -12.52 -11.30
C LEU A 243 -25.88 -11.39 -10.97
N GLY A 244 -25.78 -10.25 -11.66
CA GLY A 244 -26.64 -9.08 -11.45
C GLY A 244 -26.20 -8.22 -10.27
N LEU A 245 -24.99 -8.40 -9.74
CA LEU A 245 -24.43 -7.54 -8.70
C LEU A 245 -24.17 -6.13 -9.23
N LEU A 246 -23.67 -6.03 -10.47
CA LEU A 246 -23.39 -4.77 -11.14
C LEU A 246 -24.48 -4.44 -12.19
N ASP A 247 -24.88 -3.17 -12.28
CA ASP A 247 -25.78 -2.68 -13.31
C ASP A 247 -24.99 -2.31 -14.58
N PRO A 248 -25.23 -2.96 -15.73
CA PRO A 248 -24.55 -2.64 -16.98
C PRO A 248 -24.85 -1.21 -17.48
N ASP A 249 -25.97 -0.62 -17.09
CA ASP A 249 -26.40 0.70 -17.57
C ASP A 249 -25.95 1.85 -16.65
N ALA A 250 -25.56 1.55 -15.41
CA ALA A 250 -25.22 2.56 -14.41
C ALA A 250 -23.71 2.72 -14.15
N PHE A 251 -22.85 1.98 -14.87
CA PHE A 251 -21.40 1.97 -14.63
C PHE A 251 -20.76 3.35 -14.85
N LEU A 252 -19.85 3.74 -13.93
CA LEU A 252 -19.25 5.08 -13.87
C LEU A 252 -20.29 6.23 -13.90
N GLY A 253 -21.42 6.04 -13.21
CA GLY A 253 -22.53 6.99 -13.20
C GLY A 253 -23.24 7.09 -14.54
N GLY A 254 -23.28 6.00 -15.31
CA GLY A 254 -23.90 5.92 -16.63
C GLY A 254 -23.05 6.50 -17.77
N ARG A 255 -21.78 6.83 -17.51
CA ARG A 255 -20.85 7.32 -18.55
C ARG A 255 -20.35 6.21 -19.47
N MET A 256 -20.46 4.96 -19.05
CA MET A 256 -20.06 3.79 -19.81
C MET A 256 -21.14 2.71 -19.69
N THR A 257 -21.69 2.28 -20.82
CA THR A 257 -22.61 1.15 -20.88
C THR A 257 -21.81 -0.13 -21.09
N LEU A 258 -22.08 -1.15 -20.27
CA LEU A 258 -21.43 -2.45 -20.34
C LEU A 258 -22.23 -3.43 -21.20
N ASP A 259 -21.55 -4.24 -21.99
CA ASP A 259 -22.17 -5.30 -22.81
C ASP A 259 -22.43 -6.55 -21.96
N ARG A 260 -23.65 -6.64 -21.42
CA ARG A 260 -24.14 -7.83 -20.70
C ARG A 260 -24.01 -9.11 -21.53
N GLY A 261 -24.32 -9.05 -22.82
CA GLY A 261 -24.28 -10.21 -23.69
C GLY A 261 -22.84 -10.72 -23.89
N ALA A 262 -21.85 -9.83 -23.93
CA ALA A 262 -20.44 -10.22 -23.98
C ALA A 262 -19.99 -10.93 -22.71
N ALA A 263 -20.36 -10.41 -21.53
CA ALA A 263 -20.10 -11.07 -20.25
C ALA A 263 -20.71 -12.49 -20.19
N GLU A 264 -21.99 -12.60 -20.55
CA GLU A 264 -22.71 -13.88 -20.55
C GLU A 264 -22.08 -14.90 -21.51
N ARG A 265 -21.67 -14.49 -22.72
CA ARG A 265 -20.98 -15.38 -23.67
C ARG A 265 -19.62 -15.84 -23.15
N ALA A 266 -18.83 -14.94 -22.56
CA ALA A 266 -17.52 -15.26 -22.03
C ALA A 266 -17.61 -16.27 -20.87
N VAL A 267 -18.52 -16.02 -19.92
CA VAL A 267 -18.74 -16.92 -18.78
C VAL A 267 -19.37 -18.25 -19.24
N ALA A 268 -20.27 -18.25 -20.22
CA ALA A 268 -20.85 -19.48 -20.76
C ALA A 268 -19.79 -20.41 -21.37
N GLY A 269 -18.80 -19.85 -22.07
CA GLY A 269 -17.68 -20.64 -22.62
C GLY A 269 -16.81 -21.30 -21.55
N LEU A 270 -16.70 -20.68 -20.37
CA LEU A 270 -16.04 -21.27 -19.20
C LEU A 270 -16.93 -22.32 -18.52
N ALA A 271 -18.22 -22.03 -18.38
CA ALA A 271 -19.20 -22.92 -17.77
C ALA A 271 -19.30 -24.26 -18.52
N GLU A 272 -19.30 -24.22 -19.86
CA GLU A 272 -19.30 -25.42 -20.71
C GLU A 272 -18.09 -26.32 -20.45
N GLN A 273 -16.89 -25.74 -20.31
CA GLN A 273 -15.67 -26.50 -20.02
C GLN A 273 -15.68 -27.15 -18.64
N LEU A 274 -16.34 -26.52 -17.66
CA LEU A 274 -16.46 -27.02 -16.28
C LEU A 274 -17.68 -27.94 -16.06
N GLY A 275 -18.60 -28.03 -17.03
CA GLY A 275 -19.85 -28.75 -16.88
C GLY A 275 -20.81 -28.12 -15.85
N LEU A 276 -20.78 -26.79 -15.73
CA LEU A 276 -21.60 -26.01 -14.80
C LEU A 276 -22.65 -25.18 -15.55
N SER A 277 -23.67 -24.69 -14.85
CA SER A 277 -24.49 -23.60 -15.36
C SER A 277 -23.71 -22.27 -15.37
N VAL A 278 -24.19 -21.30 -16.15
CA VAL A 278 -23.57 -19.96 -16.25
C VAL A 278 -23.55 -19.24 -14.89
N ASP A 279 -24.64 -19.33 -14.13
CA ASP A 279 -24.74 -18.76 -12.78
C ASP A 279 -23.78 -19.44 -11.80
N GLU A 280 -23.66 -20.77 -11.84
CA GLU A 280 -22.70 -21.51 -11.00
C GLU A 280 -21.24 -21.19 -11.34
N ALA A 281 -20.91 -21.06 -12.62
CA ALA A 281 -19.58 -20.67 -13.06
C ALA A 281 -19.23 -19.25 -12.59
N ALA A 282 -20.14 -18.28 -12.79
CA ALA A 282 -19.95 -16.91 -12.32
C ALA A 282 -19.81 -16.84 -10.78
N ALA A 283 -20.67 -17.56 -10.04
CA ALA A 283 -20.58 -17.64 -8.59
C ALA A 283 -19.25 -18.29 -8.14
N GLY A 284 -18.77 -19.28 -8.89
CA GLY A 284 -17.46 -19.90 -8.71
C GLY A 284 -16.31 -18.89 -8.86
N ILE A 285 -16.36 -18.02 -9.86
CA ILE A 285 -15.34 -16.96 -10.08
C ILE A 285 -15.25 -16.07 -8.83
N LEU A 286 -16.39 -15.58 -8.34
CA LEU A 286 -16.40 -14.72 -7.14
C LEU A 286 -15.90 -15.45 -5.89
N ARG A 287 -16.25 -16.74 -5.73
CA ARG A 287 -15.78 -17.55 -4.59
C ARG A 287 -14.27 -17.75 -4.60
N VAL A 288 -13.69 -18.06 -5.76
CA VAL A 288 -12.22 -18.21 -5.89
C VAL A 288 -11.52 -16.88 -5.61
N ASN A 289 -12.05 -15.78 -6.14
CA ASN A 289 -11.52 -14.44 -5.90
C ASN A 289 -11.58 -14.05 -4.40
N ALA A 290 -12.73 -14.26 -3.75
CA ALA A 290 -12.90 -14.01 -2.31
C ALA A 290 -11.97 -14.88 -1.45
N PHE A 291 -11.77 -16.14 -1.82
CA PHE A 291 -10.85 -17.04 -1.12
C PHE A 291 -9.38 -16.60 -1.24
N GLN A 292 -8.97 -16.10 -2.41
CA GLN A 292 -7.62 -15.53 -2.61
C GLN A 292 -7.42 -14.27 -1.75
N ALA A 293 -8.39 -13.35 -1.75
CA ALA A 293 -8.38 -12.17 -0.90
C ALA A 293 -8.30 -12.53 0.60
N GLY A 294 -9.15 -13.45 1.06
CA GLY A 294 -9.14 -13.93 2.46
C GLY A 294 -7.84 -14.63 2.84
N THR A 295 -7.23 -15.39 1.91
CA THR A 295 -5.93 -16.03 2.13
C THR A 295 -4.81 -15.02 2.32
N LEU A 296 -4.74 -13.98 1.48
CA LEU A 296 -3.78 -12.90 1.66
C LEU A 296 -3.98 -12.24 3.02
N ILE A 297 -5.21 -11.83 3.36
CA ILE A 297 -5.48 -11.16 4.64
C ILE A 297 -5.05 -12.02 5.83
N ARG A 298 -5.42 -13.32 5.84
CA ARG A 298 -4.99 -14.25 6.90
C ARG A 298 -3.49 -14.40 6.98
N GLN A 299 -2.81 -14.51 5.84
CA GLN A 299 -1.35 -14.60 5.83
C GLN A 299 -0.75 -13.37 6.53
N ARG A 300 -1.26 -12.17 6.23
CA ARG A 300 -0.75 -10.91 6.78
C ARG A 300 -1.03 -10.74 8.27
N THR A 301 -2.22 -11.10 8.73
CA THR A 301 -2.53 -11.02 10.16
C THR A 301 -1.76 -12.09 10.95
N ILE A 302 -1.65 -13.32 10.45
CA ILE A 302 -0.92 -14.41 11.11
C ILE A 302 0.59 -14.14 11.16
N GLU A 303 1.20 -13.59 10.10
CA GLU A 303 2.61 -13.16 10.09
C GLU A 303 2.93 -12.16 11.21
N GLN A 304 1.92 -11.40 11.65
CA GLN A 304 2.04 -10.42 12.74
C GLN A 304 1.57 -10.96 14.10
N GLY A 305 1.13 -12.23 14.17
CA GLY A 305 0.57 -12.83 15.38
C GLY A 305 -0.80 -12.28 15.78
N LEU A 306 -1.60 -11.81 14.81
CA LEU A 306 -2.89 -11.14 15.01
C LEU A 306 -4.06 -11.99 14.50
N ASP A 307 -5.19 -11.95 15.19
CA ASP A 307 -6.44 -12.57 14.74
C ASP A 307 -7.25 -11.57 13.90
N PRO A 308 -7.61 -11.87 12.64
CA PRO A 308 -8.38 -10.94 11.81
C PRO A 308 -9.75 -10.58 12.40
N ARG A 309 -10.32 -11.40 13.29
CA ARG A 309 -11.63 -11.15 13.91
C ARG A 309 -11.64 -9.98 14.89
N ASP A 310 -10.46 -9.58 15.38
CA ASP A 310 -10.29 -8.42 16.25
C ASP A 310 -10.17 -7.10 15.47
N PHE A 311 -10.34 -7.13 14.14
CA PHE A 311 -10.17 -5.99 13.23
C PHE A 311 -11.48 -5.60 12.54
N VAL A 312 -11.58 -4.31 12.21
CA VAL A 312 -12.56 -3.80 11.24
C VAL A 312 -11.94 -3.84 9.84
N VAL A 313 -12.66 -4.35 8.84
CA VAL A 313 -12.15 -4.36 7.46
C VAL A 313 -12.56 -3.09 6.75
N TYR A 314 -11.61 -2.35 6.20
CA TYR A 314 -11.89 -1.21 5.34
C TYR A 314 -11.85 -1.66 3.89
N ALA A 315 -12.98 -1.62 3.19
CA ALA A 315 -13.10 -2.03 1.80
C ALA A 315 -13.19 -0.81 0.90
N PHE A 316 -12.16 -0.58 0.10
CA PHE A 316 -12.06 0.54 -0.82
C PHE A 316 -11.52 0.10 -2.19
N GLY A 317 -11.30 1.07 -3.07
CA GLY A 317 -11.14 0.81 -4.50
C GLY A 317 -12.48 0.75 -5.24
N GLY A 318 -12.42 0.53 -6.55
CA GLY A 318 -13.62 0.49 -7.39
C GLY A 318 -14.48 -0.76 -7.16
N ALA A 319 -13.82 -1.91 -6.95
CA ALA A 319 -14.47 -3.22 -6.81
C ALA A 319 -14.59 -3.67 -5.35
N GLY A 320 -13.77 -3.14 -4.43
CA GLY A 320 -13.66 -3.64 -3.05
C GLY A 320 -15.01 -3.70 -2.32
N PRO A 321 -15.78 -2.59 -2.28
CA PRO A 321 -17.09 -2.57 -1.63
C PRO A 321 -18.10 -3.59 -2.17
N LEU A 322 -18.01 -3.97 -3.46
CA LEU A 322 -18.93 -4.91 -4.08
C LEU A 322 -18.64 -6.35 -3.65
N HIS A 323 -17.36 -6.69 -3.43
CA HIS A 323 -16.94 -8.02 -3.02
C HIS A 323 -16.77 -8.17 -1.51
N ALA A 324 -16.90 -7.09 -0.74
CA ALA A 324 -16.58 -7.08 0.68
C ALA A 324 -17.42 -8.05 1.51
N PHE A 325 -18.68 -8.26 1.15
CA PHE A 325 -19.53 -9.25 1.82
C PHE A 325 -18.91 -10.65 1.81
N ALA A 326 -18.24 -11.03 0.72
CA ALA A 326 -17.73 -12.38 0.51
C ALA A 326 -16.40 -12.62 1.24
N PHE A 327 -15.43 -11.70 1.10
CA PHE A 327 -14.17 -11.87 1.83
C PHE A 327 -14.32 -11.59 3.33
N ALA A 328 -15.29 -10.78 3.75
CA ALA A 328 -15.55 -10.57 5.17
C ALA A 328 -16.17 -11.80 5.85
N GLU A 329 -17.06 -12.51 5.15
CA GLU A 329 -17.57 -13.83 5.60
C GLU A 329 -16.44 -14.87 5.70
N GLU A 330 -15.58 -14.94 4.67
CA GLU A 330 -14.40 -15.83 4.64
C GLU A 330 -13.41 -15.56 5.79
N LEU A 331 -13.35 -14.34 6.29
CA LEU A 331 -12.50 -13.95 7.43
C LEU A 331 -13.19 -14.08 8.78
N GLY A 332 -14.53 -14.18 8.81
CA GLY A 332 -15.32 -14.17 10.04
C GLY A 332 -15.29 -12.85 10.81
N VAL A 333 -15.06 -11.72 10.13
CA VAL A 333 -15.06 -10.39 10.76
C VAL A 333 -16.47 -9.89 11.04
N GLY A 334 -16.65 -9.12 12.11
CA GLY A 334 -17.97 -8.59 12.49
C GLY A 334 -18.41 -7.37 11.69
N GLU A 335 -17.46 -6.60 11.15
CA GLU A 335 -17.72 -5.29 10.56
C GLU A 335 -16.82 -4.97 9.36
N VAL A 336 -17.42 -4.38 8.33
CA VAL A 336 -16.74 -3.79 7.17
C VAL A 336 -17.14 -2.32 7.04
N VAL A 337 -16.17 -1.45 6.80
CA VAL A 337 -16.38 -0.03 6.49
C VAL A 337 -16.00 0.23 5.04
N VAL A 338 -16.91 0.85 4.29
CA VAL A 338 -16.66 1.44 2.97
C VAL A 338 -16.45 2.94 3.18
N PRO A 339 -15.21 3.42 3.23
CA PRO A 339 -14.88 4.76 3.71
C PRO A 339 -15.39 5.84 2.75
N LEU A 340 -15.99 6.90 3.29
CA LEU A 340 -16.45 8.07 2.52
C LEU A 340 -17.51 7.76 1.44
N GLY A 341 -18.12 6.58 1.47
CA GLY A 341 -19.13 6.13 0.51
C GLY A 341 -18.57 6.07 -0.90
N ASN A 342 -18.99 6.98 -1.79
CA ASN A 342 -18.43 7.04 -3.16
C ASN A 342 -16.94 7.42 -3.17
N GLY A 343 -16.42 8.00 -2.09
CA GLY A 343 -14.99 8.30 -1.94
C GLY A 343 -14.10 7.06 -1.84
N ALA A 344 -14.68 5.87 -1.56
CA ALA A 344 -13.94 4.62 -1.45
C ALA A 344 -13.14 4.29 -2.73
N SER A 345 -13.68 4.58 -3.92
CA SER A 345 -12.96 4.36 -5.19
C SER A 345 -11.76 5.30 -5.40
N THR A 346 -11.60 6.31 -4.54
CA THR A 346 -10.56 7.34 -4.63
C THR A 346 -9.83 7.51 -3.30
N LEU A 347 -9.88 6.53 -2.40
CA LEU A 347 -9.30 6.65 -1.06
C LEU A 347 -7.79 6.90 -1.11
N SER A 348 -7.10 6.34 -2.10
CA SER A 348 -5.67 6.60 -2.30
C SER A 348 -5.37 8.07 -2.59
N ALA A 349 -6.18 8.73 -3.42
CA ALA A 349 -6.07 10.16 -3.66
C ALA A 349 -6.42 10.98 -2.41
N TYR A 350 -7.43 10.55 -1.63
CA TYR A 350 -7.76 11.16 -0.35
C TYR A 350 -6.58 11.09 0.62
N GLY A 351 -5.94 9.93 0.75
CA GLY A 351 -4.79 9.75 1.63
C GLY A 351 -3.59 10.58 1.18
N ILE A 352 -3.27 10.60 -0.12
CA ILE A 352 -2.21 11.48 -0.67
C ILE A 352 -2.46 12.94 -0.30
N ALA A 353 -3.70 13.41 -0.44
CA ALA A 353 -4.05 14.78 -0.08
C ALA A 353 -3.96 15.04 1.43
N ALA A 354 -4.30 14.05 2.26
CA ALA A 354 -4.27 14.14 3.72
C ALA A 354 -2.87 13.88 4.34
N SER A 355 -1.91 13.43 3.53
CA SER A 355 -0.58 13.05 4.00
C SER A 355 0.29 14.26 4.32
N ASP A 356 1.06 14.12 5.39
CA ASP A 356 2.06 15.09 5.80
C ASP A 356 3.39 14.87 5.06
N LEU A 357 4.26 15.88 5.11
CA LEU A 357 5.62 15.72 4.60
C LEU A 357 6.39 14.79 5.54
N VAL A 358 6.91 13.69 5.01
CA VAL A 358 7.68 12.71 5.78
C VAL A 358 9.02 12.46 5.12
N ARG A 359 10.11 12.54 5.90
CA ARG A 359 11.46 12.18 5.45
C ARG A 359 12.10 11.23 6.46
N THR A 360 12.75 10.19 5.97
CA THR A 360 13.46 9.20 6.80
C THR A 360 14.96 9.30 6.58
N PHE A 361 15.71 9.28 7.66
CA PHE A 361 17.17 9.32 7.67
C PHE A 361 17.69 8.15 8.50
N GLU A 362 18.68 7.44 8.00
CA GLU A 362 19.27 6.30 8.70
C GLU A 362 20.76 6.48 8.91
N GLN A 363 21.28 5.85 9.97
CA GLN A 363 22.70 5.71 10.24
C GLN A 363 23.00 4.35 10.82
N GLU A 364 23.77 3.57 10.07
CA GLU A 364 24.34 2.32 10.54
C GLU A 364 25.33 2.58 11.68
N CYS A 365 25.21 1.79 12.75
CA CYS A 365 26.02 1.85 13.96
C CYS A 365 26.25 0.42 14.49
N ARG A 366 26.91 0.29 15.63
CA ARG A 366 27.06 -1.01 16.31
C ARG A 366 27.19 -0.79 17.80
N ILE A 367 26.05 -0.68 18.48
CA ILE A 367 25.97 -0.45 19.93
C ILE A 367 25.41 -1.72 20.56
N ARG A 368 26.24 -2.41 21.35
CA ARG A 368 25.88 -3.69 21.98
C ARG A 368 25.40 -3.50 23.40
N THR A 369 24.60 -4.44 23.89
CA THR A 369 24.21 -4.46 25.31
C THR A 369 25.40 -4.73 26.24
N PRO A 370 25.48 -4.07 27.41
CA PRO A 370 24.59 -2.99 27.87
C PRO A 370 24.73 -1.74 26.99
N LEU A 371 23.60 -1.16 26.57
CA LEU A 371 23.61 -0.02 25.65
C LEU A 371 24.28 1.18 26.31
N ASP A 372 25.24 1.78 25.61
CA ASP A 372 25.93 3.01 26.03
C ASP A 372 25.06 4.22 25.65
N PRO A 373 24.52 4.99 26.64
CA PRO A 373 23.69 6.15 26.36
C PRO A 373 24.41 7.24 25.57
N ASP A 374 25.70 7.45 25.83
CA ASP A 374 26.48 8.51 25.17
C ASP A 374 26.69 8.16 23.69
N ALA A 375 27.00 6.89 23.40
CA ALA A 375 27.15 6.41 22.02
C ALA A 375 25.83 6.49 21.24
N LEU A 376 24.70 6.07 21.85
CA LEU A 376 23.39 6.12 21.21
C LEU A 376 22.92 7.57 20.99
N SER A 377 23.14 8.44 21.98
CA SER A 377 22.84 9.86 21.87
C SER A 377 23.68 10.55 20.79
N ALA A 378 24.95 10.17 20.63
CA ALA A 378 25.82 10.72 19.59
C ALA A 378 25.30 10.36 18.18
N VAL A 379 24.96 9.09 17.94
CA VAL A 379 24.39 8.66 16.66
C VAL A 379 23.07 9.37 16.37
N LEU A 380 22.16 9.45 17.34
CA LEU A 380 20.88 10.15 17.18
C LEU A 380 21.10 11.65 16.88
N GLY A 381 22.08 12.28 17.53
CA GLY A 381 22.49 13.66 17.28
C GLY A 381 22.98 13.89 15.84
N ASP A 382 23.82 13.00 15.32
CA ASP A 382 24.33 13.06 13.94
C ASP A 382 23.20 12.93 12.91
N VAL A 383 22.28 11.97 13.10
CA VAL A 383 21.12 11.82 12.20
C VAL A 383 20.20 13.04 12.29
N SER A 384 19.99 13.58 13.48
CA SER A 384 19.17 14.77 13.70
C SER A 384 19.75 16.00 13.02
N ALA A 385 21.06 16.20 13.07
CA ALA A 385 21.74 17.30 12.37
C ALA A 385 21.55 17.21 10.85
N ARG A 386 21.69 16.01 10.27
CA ARG A 386 21.44 15.78 8.83
C ARG A 386 19.98 16.02 8.45
N ALA A 387 19.04 15.56 9.27
CA ALA A 387 17.62 15.78 9.03
C ALA A 387 17.25 17.27 9.05
N ARG A 388 17.76 18.01 10.04
CA ARG A 388 17.56 19.48 10.14
C ARG A 388 18.11 20.21 8.93
N ALA A 389 19.33 19.89 8.49
CA ALA A 389 19.92 20.49 7.29
C ALA A 389 19.08 20.21 6.03
N ALA A 390 18.65 18.95 5.84
CA ALA A 390 17.84 18.57 4.70
C ALA A 390 16.45 19.24 4.68
N LEU A 391 15.85 19.52 5.84
CA LEU A 391 14.61 20.30 5.92
C LEU A 391 14.83 21.76 5.52
N GLN A 392 15.92 22.37 5.99
CA GLN A 392 16.30 23.76 5.63
C GLN A 392 16.55 23.90 4.14
N ASP A 393 17.29 22.96 3.54
CA ASP A 393 17.59 22.96 2.10
C ASP A 393 16.31 22.84 1.25
N SER A 394 15.30 22.13 1.75
CA SER A 394 13.97 22.03 1.13
C SER A 394 13.04 23.22 1.47
N GLY A 395 13.53 24.24 2.16
CA GLY A 395 12.77 25.46 2.48
C GLY A 395 11.77 25.30 3.64
N HIS A 396 11.93 24.27 4.47
CA HIS A 396 11.11 24.03 5.65
C HIS A 396 11.83 24.43 6.94
N ASP A 397 11.09 24.97 7.91
CA ASP A 397 11.62 25.28 9.24
C ASP A 397 11.75 23.99 10.07
N PRO A 398 12.99 23.56 10.43
CA PRO A 398 13.20 22.35 11.20
C PRO A 398 12.55 22.35 12.58
N ASP A 399 12.21 23.52 13.13
CA ASP A 399 11.60 23.64 14.46
C ASP A 399 10.07 23.43 14.42
N THR A 400 9.49 23.34 13.23
CA THR A 400 8.08 22.97 13.03
C THR A 400 7.89 21.47 12.75
N ALA A 401 8.98 20.71 12.63
CA ALA A 401 8.96 19.27 12.39
C ALA A 401 8.89 18.47 13.69
N GLU A 402 8.14 17.38 13.65
CA GLU A 402 8.17 16.30 14.64
C GLU A 402 9.31 15.33 14.29
N TYR A 403 10.02 14.83 15.30
CA TYR A 403 11.17 13.93 15.14
C TYR A 403 10.91 12.63 15.93
N HIS A 404 10.86 11.51 15.21
CA HIS A 404 10.66 10.19 15.80
C HIS A 404 11.89 9.33 15.59
N GLY A 405 12.58 9.02 16.69
CA GLY A 405 13.74 8.13 16.69
C GLY A 405 13.31 6.66 16.82
N THR A 406 13.96 5.79 16.06
CA THR A 406 13.77 4.34 16.11
C THR A 406 15.12 3.65 16.10
N ALA A 407 15.36 2.75 17.05
CA ALA A 407 16.49 1.83 17.04
C ALA A 407 16.08 0.55 16.30
N LEU A 408 16.84 0.19 15.27
CA LEU A 408 16.73 -1.11 14.64
C LEU A 408 17.63 -2.09 15.41
N MET A 409 16.99 -3.06 16.06
CA MET A 409 17.60 -3.96 17.02
C MET A 409 17.50 -5.41 16.59
N ARG A 410 18.45 -6.21 17.05
CA ARG A 410 18.46 -7.66 16.93
C ARG A 410 19.32 -8.27 18.02
N TYR A 411 19.18 -9.58 18.26
CA TYR A 411 20.17 -10.25 19.09
C TYR A 411 21.51 -10.32 18.35
N ALA A 412 22.61 -10.18 19.10
CA ALA A 412 23.95 -10.29 18.57
C ALA A 412 24.13 -11.64 17.87
N GLU A 413 24.80 -11.62 16.71
CA GLU A 413 24.99 -12.77 15.80
C GLU A 413 23.80 -13.11 14.89
N GLN A 414 22.64 -12.47 15.07
CA GLN A 414 21.63 -12.46 14.03
C GLN A 414 22.06 -11.52 12.92
N PHE A 415 21.82 -11.92 11.66
CA PHE A 415 22.15 -11.11 10.49
C PHE A 415 20.92 -10.66 9.71
N VAL A 416 19.82 -11.40 9.81
CA VAL A 416 18.61 -11.19 8.99
C VAL A 416 17.49 -10.46 9.76
N GLN A 417 17.37 -10.68 11.07
CA GLN A 417 16.28 -10.12 11.86
C GLN A 417 16.51 -8.63 12.16
N GLU A 418 15.43 -7.85 12.06
CA GLU A 418 15.38 -6.41 12.35
C GLU A 418 14.08 -6.13 13.11
N LEU A 419 14.18 -5.62 14.33
CA LEU A 419 13.03 -5.17 15.12
C LEU A 419 13.14 -3.66 15.37
N PRO A 420 12.18 -2.86 14.89
CA PRO A 420 12.15 -1.42 15.14
C PRO A 420 11.62 -1.14 16.55
N ILE A 421 12.41 -0.45 17.37
CA ILE A 421 12.05 -0.06 18.73
C ILE A 421 12.10 1.46 18.85
N GLU A 422 10.98 2.07 19.24
CA GLU A 422 10.87 3.53 19.40
C GLU A 422 11.84 4.03 20.50
N LEU A 423 12.64 5.03 20.14
CA LEU A 423 13.60 5.68 21.04
C LEU A 423 12.90 6.83 21.80
N PRO A 424 13.13 6.94 23.12
CA PRO A 424 12.76 8.14 23.86
C PRO A 424 13.50 9.38 23.36
N GLU A 425 12.90 10.57 23.53
CA GLU A 425 13.50 11.85 23.12
C GLU A 425 14.84 12.11 23.81
N ARG A 426 14.94 11.75 25.10
CA ARG A 426 16.18 11.84 25.87
C ARG A 426 16.78 10.46 26.06
N ILE A 427 18.02 10.30 25.60
CA ILE A 427 18.79 9.06 25.77
C ILE A 427 19.63 9.16 27.05
N ASP A 428 19.19 8.46 28.08
CA ASP A 428 19.95 8.22 29.31
C ASP A 428 19.94 6.72 29.67
N ALA A 429 20.54 6.35 30.81
CA ALA A 429 20.61 4.96 31.24
C ALA A 429 19.23 4.31 31.45
N ALA A 430 18.22 5.09 31.86
CA ALA A 430 16.85 4.58 32.04
C ALA A 430 16.18 4.36 30.68
N ALA A 431 16.34 5.30 29.74
CA ALA A 431 15.87 5.15 28.36
C ALA A 431 16.47 3.91 27.67
N CYS A 432 17.77 3.67 27.85
CA CYS A 432 18.42 2.47 27.33
C CYS A 432 17.84 1.17 27.92
N ALA A 433 17.51 1.15 29.22
CA ALA A 433 16.86 0.00 29.86
C ALA A 433 15.43 -0.21 29.33
N GLU A 434 14.68 0.87 29.11
CA GLU A 434 13.34 0.83 28.53
C GLU A 434 13.35 0.29 27.09
N VAL A 435 14.27 0.78 26.24
CA VAL A 435 14.46 0.31 24.87
C VAL A 435 14.75 -1.20 24.86
N MET A 436 15.61 -1.68 25.77
CA MET A 436 15.87 -3.11 25.90
C MET A 436 14.66 -3.93 26.34
N ALA A 437 13.87 -3.42 27.30
CA ALA A 437 12.66 -4.10 27.75
C ALA A 437 11.61 -4.20 26.63
N ARG A 438 11.40 -3.12 25.87
CA ARG A 438 10.51 -3.11 24.69
C ARG A 438 10.98 -4.08 23.62
N PHE A 439 12.30 -4.15 23.37
CA PHE A 439 12.87 -5.13 22.45
C PHE A 439 12.56 -6.57 22.86
N ASP A 440 12.81 -6.94 24.12
CA ASP A 440 12.55 -8.30 24.61
C ASP A 440 11.05 -8.65 24.59
N GLU A 441 10.18 -7.68 24.89
CA GLU A 441 8.74 -7.83 24.80
C GLU A 441 8.31 -8.15 23.38
N GLU A 442 8.69 -7.30 22.42
CA GLU A 442 8.28 -7.38 21.03
C GLU A 442 8.87 -8.60 20.32
N TYR A 443 10.12 -8.96 20.62
CA TYR A 443 10.73 -10.20 20.15
C TYR A 443 9.95 -11.42 20.65
N GLY A 444 9.55 -11.42 21.92
CA GLY A 444 8.74 -12.51 22.46
C GLY A 444 7.31 -12.57 21.91
N ARG A 445 6.75 -11.43 21.51
CA ARG A 445 5.43 -11.35 20.84
C ARG A 445 5.48 -11.99 19.46
N LEU A 446 6.51 -11.66 18.66
CA LEU A 446 6.66 -12.14 17.28
C LEU A 446 7.15 -13.59 17.18
N PHE A 447 8.11 -14.00 18.02
CA PHE A 447 8.77 -15.31 17.91
C PHE A 447 8.44 -16.28 19.06
N GLY A 448 7.63 -15.84 20.02
CA GLY A 448 7.25 -16.60 21.20
C GLY A 448 8.20 -16.37 22.39
N ALA A 449 7.66 -16.42 23.62
CA ALA A 449 8.40 -16.15 24.85
C ALA A 449 9.61 -17.09 25.06
N GLY A 450 9.56 -18.32 24.54
CA GLY A 450 10.66 -19.28 24.61
C GLY A 450 11.82 -18.99 23.64
N ALA A 451 11.63 -18.09 22.67
CA ALA A 451 12.69 -17.62 21.77
C ALA A 451 13.52 -16.49 22.39
N ARG A 452 13.07 -15.91 23.51
CA ARG A 452 13.83 -14.93 24.29
C ARG A 452 15.11 -15.60 24.82
N ALA A 453 16.27 -15.01 24.53
CA ALA A 453 17.56 -15.33 25.15
C ALA A 453 18.21 -16.72 24.86
N VAL A 454 18.34 -17.11 23.58
CA VAL A 454 19.44 -18.02 23.16
C VAL A 454 20.76 -17.25 22.99
N PHE A 455 20.71 -15.93 22.83
CA PHE A 455 21.84 -15.07 22.48
C PHE A 455 22.34 -14.25 23.68
N GLN A 456 23.67 -14.04 23.77
CA GLN A 456 24.32 -13.42 24.95
C GLN A 456 24.23 -11.88 24.99
N ALA A 457 23.81 -11.23 23.90
CA ALA A 457 23.72 -9.77 23.81
C ALA A 457 22.67 -9.39 22.75
N ALA A 458 22.16 -8.16 22.83
CA ALA A 458 21.48 -7.49 21.72
C ALA A 458 22.36 -6.38 21.14
N GLU A 459 22.08 -5.95 19.91
CA GLU A 459 22.75 -4.82 19.28
C GLU A 459 21.75 -3.89 18.57
N VAL A 460 21.92 -2.59 18.77
CA VAL A 460 21.40 -1.55 17.88
C VAL A 460 22.39 -1.47 16.73
N PHE A 461 21.93 -1.83 15.53
CA PHE A 461 22.75 -1.80 14.33
C PHE A 461 22.42 -0.61 13.43
N THR A 462 21.23 -0.01 13.56
CA THR A 462 20.88 1.22 12.84
C THR A 462 20.00 2.11 13.71
N VAL A 463 20.24 3.42 13.65
CA VAL A 463 19.31 4.43 14.16
C VAL A 463 18.60 5.06 12.97
N ARG A 464 17.28 5.01 13.00
CA ARG A 464 16.39 5.67 12.03
C ARG A 464 15.77 6.89 12.70
N LEU A 465 15.73 8.01 11.98
CA LEU A 465 15.00 9.20 12.37
C LEU A 465 13.98 9.52 11.28
N THR A 466 12.70 9.54 11.66
CA THR A 466 11.62 9.96 10.78
C THR A 466 11.18 11.35 11.19
N THR A 467 11.22 12.28 10.25
CA THR A 467 10.70 13.64 10.42
C THR A 467 9.32 13.74 9.80
N ARG A 468 8.42 14.48 10.45
CA ARG A 468 7.07 14.75 9.97
C ARG A 468 6.77 16.24 10.08
N ILE A 469 6.31 16.86 9.00
CA ILE A 469 5.82 18.24 9.01
C ILE A 469 4.33 18.22 8.65
N PRO A 470 3.45 18.56 9.60
CA PRO A 470 2.03 18.68 9.34
C PRO A 470 1.74 19.69 8.22
N LEU A 471 1.13 19.25 7.13
CA LEU A 471 0.69 20.14 6.05
C LEU A 471 -0.70 20.72 6.32
N GLY A 472 -1.44 20.13 7.28
CA GLY A 472 -2.68 20.69 7.82
C GLY A 472 -3.86 20.67 6.85
N PHE A 473 -3.80 19.85 5.80
CA PHE A 473 -4.91 19.63 4.89
C PHE A 473 -5.58 18.29 5.18
N THR A 474 -6.85 18.32 5.52
CA THR A 474 -7.69 17.12 5.57
C THR A 474 -8.85 17.34 4.63
N PRO A 475 -9.01 16.50 3.58
CA PRO A 475 -10.15 16.66 2.69
C PRO A 475 -11.44 16.48 3.52
N SER A 476 -12.29 17.51 3.52
CA SER A 476 -13.63 17.36 4.11
C SER A 476 -14.47 16.50 3.16
N PRO A 477 -15.18 15.48 3.66
CA PRO A 477 -16.28 14.91 2.91
C PRO A 477 -17.22 16.07 2.54
N ALA A 478 -17.50 16.26 1.25
CA ALA A 478 -18.50 17.23 0.86
C ALA A 478 -19.82 16.84 1.52
N ALA A 479 -20.52 17.79 2.14
CA ALA A 479 -21.90 17.56 2.53
C ALA A 479 -22.63 17.15 1.23
N GLY A 480 -23.02 15.88 1.15
CA GLY A 480 -23.85 15.41 0.05
C GLY A 480 -25.12 16.27 -0.02
N PRO A 481 -25.79 16.34 -1.18
CA PRO A 481 -27.12 16.92 -1.22
C PRO A 481 -27.96 16.31 -0.11
N ALA A 482 -28.77 17.14 0.57
CA ALA A 482 -29.67 16.67 1.62
C ALA A 482 -30.43 15.45 1.09
N ALA A 483 -30.54 14.41 1.92
CA ALA A 483 -31.31 13.22 1.55
C ALA A 483 -32.69 13.68 1.07
N PRO A 484 -33.18 13.20 -0.08
CA PRO A 484 -34.49 13.59 -0.57
C PRO A 484 -35.55 13.32 0.52
N GLU A 485 -36.52 14.22 0.68
CA GLU A 485 -37.62 14.09 1.66
C GLU A 485 -38.47 12.82 1.45
N ALA A 486 -38.40 12.23 0.25
CA ALA A 486 -39.05 10.97 -0.09
C ALA A 486 -38.06 9.82 0.05
N ALA A 487 -38.52 8.72 0.67
CA ALA A 487 -37.79 7.46 0.71
C ALA A 487 -37.30 7.09 -0.71
N PRO A 488 -36.01 6.69 -0.88
CA PRO A 488 -35.49 6.34 -2.18
C PRO A 488 -36.39 5.30 -2.84
N ALA A 489 -36.79 5.54 -4.09
CA ALA A 489 -37.52 4.55 -4.87
C ALA A 489 -36.61 3.33 -5.05
N SER A 490 -36.82 2.29 -4.25
CA SER A 490 -36.08 1.03 -4.37
C SER A 490 -36.53 0.34 -5.65
N ARG A 491 -35.62 0.24 -6.63
CA ARG A 491 -35.80 -0.69 -7.76
C ARG A 491 -35.53 -2.10 -7.25
N THR A 492 -36.06 -3.11 -7.93
CA THR A 492 -35.77 -4.51 -7.63
C THR A 492 -35.05 -5.13 -8.81
N ARG A 493 -33.99 -5.89 -8.54
CA ARG A 493 -33.23 -6.66 -9.53
C ARG A 493 -33.05 -8.10 -9.04
N ASP A 494 -33.16 -9.07 -9.94
CA ASP A 494 -32.89 -10.47 -9.61
C ASP A 494 -31.37 -10.71 -9.59
N VAL A 495 -30.82 -10.85 -8.39
CA VAL A 495 -29.39 -11.07 -8.15
C VAL A 495 -29.17 -12.51 -7.70
N TYR A 496 -28.22 -13.20 -8.32
CA TYR A 496 -27.77 -14.50 -7.84
C TYR A 496 -26.82 -14.32 -6.66
N TRP A 497 -27.23 -14.79 -5.49
CA TRP A 497 -26.41 -14.73 -4.28
C TRP A 497 -25.69 -16.08 -4.08
N PRO A 498 -24.34 -16.13 -4.11
CA PRO A 498 -23.60 -17.38 -3.99
C PRO A 498 -23.96 -18.22 -2.75
N ALA A 499 -24.19 -17.57 -1.60
CA ALA A 499 -24.59 -18.24 -0.36
C ALA A 499 -26.02 -18.83 -0.42
N GLU A 500 -26.93 -18.25 -1.22
CA GLU A 500 -28.29 -18.79 -1.40
C GLU A 500 -28.38 -19.80 -2.55
N GLY A 501 -27.38 -19.87 -3.44
CA GLY A 501 -27.34 -20.78 -4.58
C GLY A 501 -28.43 -20.52 -5.63
N ARG A 502 -29.05 -19.34 -5.62
CA ARG A 502 -30.16 -18.97 -6.52
C ARG A 502 -30.30 -17.46 -6.69
N ARG A 503 -31.08 -17.06 -7.70
CA ARG A 503 -31.52 -15.66 -7.88
C ARG A 503 -32.57 -15.27 -6.83
N VAL A 504 -32.46 -14.04 -6.35
CA VAL A 504 -33.31 -13.43 -5.32
C VAL A 504 -33.66 -12.02 -5.75
N ALA A 505 -34.93 -11.67 -5.64
CA ALA A 505 -35.40 -10.29 -5.76
C ALA A 505 -34.69 -9.43 -4.71
N THR A 506 -33.78 -8.57 -5.18
CA THR A 506 -32.84 -7.80 -4.36
C THR A 506 -33.16 -6.32 -4.49
N ALA A 507 -33.20 -5.62 -3.37
CA ALA A 507 -33.44 -4.18 -3.35
C ALA A 507 -32.23 -3.42 -3.90
N ILE A 508 -32.44 -2.53 -4.85
CA ILE A 508 -31.43 -1.64 -5.41
C ILE A 508 -31.67 -0.24 -4.89
N VAL A 509 -30.71 0.26 -4.11
CA VAL A 509 -30.79 1.55 -3.43
C VAL A 509 -29.74 2.51 -3.97
N ALA A 510 -30.14 3.72 -4.35
CA ALA A 510 -29.19 4.75 -4.72
C ALA A 510 -28.47 5.27 -3.45
N GLY A 511 -27.15 5.08 -3.36
CA GLY A 511 -26.39 5.39 -2.14
C GLY A 511 -26.41 6.87 -1.73
N ALA A 512 -26.56 7.78 -2.70
CA ALA A 512 -26.70 9.21 -2.43
C ALA A 512 -28.00 9.57 -1.68
N ALA A 513 -29.02 8.72 -1.77
CA ALA A 513 -30.32 8.96 -1.16
C ALA A 513 -30.43 8.39 0.27
N LEU A 514 -29.38 7.74 0.79
CA LEU A 514 -29.40 7.17 2.13
C LEU A 514 -29.13 8.22 3.21
N PRO A 515 -30.09 8.49 4.12
CA PRO A 515 -29.87 9.32 5.28
C PRO A 515 -28.83 8.69 6.22
N ALA A 516 -28.10 9.53 6.94
CA ALA A 516 -27.22 9.05 8.00
C ALA A 516 -28.03 8.32 9.08
N GLY A 517 -27.52 7.17 9.54
CA GLY A 517 -28.13 6.36 10.60
C GLY A 517 -29.30 5.44 10.21
N GLU A 518 -29.85 5.55 8.99
CA GLU A 518 -30.86 4.59 8.52
C GLU A 518 -30.20 3.26 8.11
N ALA A 519 -30.75 2.15 8.58
CA ALA A 519 -30.23 0.81 8.30
C ALA A 519 -30.98 0.16 7.13
N ILE A 520 -30.23 -0.31 6.12
CA ILE A 520 -30.75 -1.22 5.09
C ILE A 520 -30.37 -2.64 5.47
N HIS A 521 -31.34 -3.55 5.43
CA HIS A 521 -31.10 -4.97 5.60
C HIS A 521 -31.00 -5.67 4.24
N GLY A 522 -30.07 -6.63 4.13
CA GLY A 522 -29.93 -7.44 2.93
C GLY A 522 -31.07 -8.46 2.74
N PRO A 523 -31.28 -8.99 1.52
CA PRO A 523 -30.45 -8.78 0.34
C PRO A 523 -30.70 -7.43 -0.34
N ALA A 524 -29.63 -6.63 -0.48
CA ALA A 524 -29.67 -5.33 -1.14
C ALA A 524 -28.34 -5.03 -1.85
N VAL A 525 -28.38 -4.14 -2.84
CA VAL A 525 -27.19 -3.53 -3.45
C VAL A 525 -27.34 -2.02 -3.40
N ILE A 526 -26.35 -1.34 -2.81
CA ILE A 526 -26.26 0.13 -2.81
C ILE A 526 -25.43 0.54 -4.01
N GLU A 527 -26.02 1.28 -4.94
CA GLU A 527 -25.34 1.79 -6.13
C GLU A 527 -24.79 3.19 -5.87
N LEU A 528 -23.48 3.37 -6.12
CA LEU A 528 -22.80 4.65 -6.10
C LEU A 528 -22.22 4.91 -7.50
N PRO A 529 -21.93 6.18 -7.86
CA PRO A 529 -21.38 6.49 -9.18
C PRO A 529 -20.14 5.69 -9.57
N HIS A 530 -19.24 5.39 -8.63
CA HIS A 530 -17.93 4.78 -8.92
C HIS A 530 -17.72 3.41 -8.26
N THR A 531 -18.70 2.90 -7.51
CA THR A 531 -18.63 1.58 -6.86
C THR A 531 -20.04 1.11 -6.46
N ALA A 532 -20.18 -0.09 -5.95
CA ALA A 532 -21.43 -0.60 -5.38
C ALA A 532 -21.16 -1.38 -4.10
N VAL A 533 -22.08 -1.36 -3.15
CA VAL A 533 -21.97 -2.13 -1.89
C VAL A 533 -23.01 -3.24 -1.91
N ALA A 534 -22.56 -4.49 -1.91
CA ALA A 534 -23.45 -5.65 -1.79
C ALA A 534 -23.72 -5.96 -0.31
N VAL A 535 -24.99 -6.11 0.04
CA VAL A 535 -25.47 -6.40 1.40
C VAL A 535 -26.20 -7.72 1.35
N ALA A 536 -25.53 -8.80 1.75
CA ALA A 536 -26.11 -10.14 1.71
C ALA A 536 -27.21 -10.31 2.79
N ARG A 537 -28.02 -11.37 2.66
CA ARG A 537 -29.02 -11.72 3.68
C ARG A 537 -28.37 -11.86 5.06
N GLY A 538 -29.04 -11.34 6.08
CA GLY A 538 -28.51 -11.31 7.45
C GLY A 538 -27.60 -10.12 7.73
N GLN A 539 -27.03 -9.48 6.70
CA GLN A 539 -26.22 -8.29 6.89
C GLN A 539 -27.11 -7.04 6.96
N ARG A 540 -26.59 -6.00 7.61
CA ARG A 540 -27.17 -4.66 7.57
C ARG A 540 -26.10 -3.64 7.27
N VAL A 541 -26.48 -2.55 6.61
CA VAL A 541 -25.59 -1.43 6.32
C VAL A 541 -26.19 -0.13 6.82
N THR A 542 -25.36 0.72 7.40
CA THR A 542 -25.72 2.07 7.85
C THR A 542 -24.76 3.09 7.27
N ARG A 543 -25.16 4.35 7.18
CA ARG A 543 -24.28 5.46 6.77
C ARG A 543 -23.88 6.29 7.98
N ASP A 544 -22.58 6.46 8.22
CA ASP A 544 -22.06 7.26 9.33
C ASP A 544 -22.01 8.77 9.02
N ALA A 545 -21.52 9.56 9.99
CA ALA A 545 -21.39 11.02 9.85
C ALA A 545 -20.29 11.46 8.86
N LEU A 546 -19.30 10.60 8.57
CA LEU A 546 -18.27 10.82 7.56
C LEU A 546 -18.76 10.46 6.16
N GLY A 547 -19.96 9.88 6.05
CA GLY A 547 -20.56 9.39 4.82
C GLY A 547 -20.10 8.00 4.43
N SER A 548 -19.35 7.30 5.29
CA SER A 548 -18.95 5.90 5.10
C SER A 548 -20.15 4.97 5.25
N PHE A 549 -20.12 3.84 4.56
CA PHE A 549 -21.08 2.76 4.79
C PHE A 549 -20.50 1.72 5.73
N VAL A 550 -21.17 1.44 6.83
CA VAL A 550 -20.77 0.46 7.84
C VAL A 550 -21.66 -0.77 7.68
N LEU A 551 -21.10 -1.85 7.16
CA LEU A 551 -21.72 -3.15 6.98
C LEU A 551 -21.44 -4.02 8.20
N THR A 552 -22.50 -4.39 8.92
CA THR A 552 -22.45 -5.36 10.03
C THR A 552 -22.84 -6.74 9.52
N ILE A 553 -22.03 -7.76 9.81
CA ILE A 553 -22.30 -9.15 9.47
C ILE A 553 -23.00 -9.81 10.66
N ALA A 554 -24.29 -10.11 10.55
CA ALA A 554 -25.02 -10.75 11.65
C ALA A 554 -24.68 -12.24 11.74
N ASP A 555 -23.79 -12.56 12.68
CA ASP A 555 -23.70 -13.79 13.49
C ASP A 555 -22.38 -13.82 14.30
N HIS A 556 -21.80 -12.67 14.63
CA HIS A 556 -20.72 -12.63 15.61
C HIS A 556 -21.33 -12.55 17.01
N ASP A 557 -21.63 -13.72 17.59
CA ASP A 557 -21.67 -13.89 19.04
C ASP A 557 -20.22 -14.11 19.52
N PRO A 558 -19.52 -13.07 20.04
CA PRO A 558 -18.16 -13.23 20.56
C PRO A 558 -18.08 -14.21 21.74
N GLY A 559 -19.21 -14.70 22.27
CA GLY A 559 -19.30 -15.68 23.34
C GLY A 559 -19.33 -17.15 22.91
N ALA A 560 -19.49 -17.48 21.61
CA ALA A 560 -19.70 -18.87 21.19
C ALA A 560 -18.41 -19.73 21.03
N HIS A 561 -17.23 -19.11 21.11
CA HIS A 561 -15.93 -19.78 20.96
C HIS A 561 -14.95 -19.56 22.13
N ARG A 562 -15.45 -19.27 23.34
CA ARG A 562 -14.64 -19.35 24.56
C ARG A 562 -14.82 -20.67 25.30
#